data_AF-A0A3C1A254-F1
#
_entry.id   AF-A0A3C1A254-F1
#
_cell.length_a   1.000
_cell.length_b   1.000
_cell.length_c   1.000
_cell.angle_alpha   90.00
_cell.angle_beta   90.00
_cell.angle_gamma   90.00
#
_symmetry.space_group_name_H-M   'P 1'
#
loop_
_entity.id
_entity.type
_entity.pdbx_description
1 polymer ?
#
loop_
_entity_poly.entity_id
_entity_poly.type
_entity_poly.pdbx_seq_one_letter_code
_entity_poly.pdbx_strand_id
1 'polypeptide(L)'
;PRLARKVKPFFRFYERETAAYAILRGIDYIYEECPFARGATTIFYKELLNRLEERSRGAKLQFYLSFLRAREKGLFLRMLKHPQDAERISSVDEGLELGECERCGLPTTAPGLCAFCRLWKVAEAEVR
;
A
#
# COMPACT_ATOMS: atom_id res chain seq x y z
N PRO A 1 -14.34 13.96 -3.68
CA PRO A 1 -13.75 14.98 -4.60
C PRO A 1 -12.29 15.27 -4.21
N ARG A 2 -11.38 15.51 -5.17
CA ARG A 2 -9.91 15.69 -4.98
C ARG A 2 -9.04 14.44 -4.74
N LEU A 3 -9.60 13.24 -4.53
CA LEU A 3 -8.82 11.99 -4.60
C LEU A 3 -8.86 11.43 -6.02
N ALA A 4 -7.70 11.39 -6.68
CA ALA A 4 -7.56 10.72 -7.96
C ALA A 4 -7.70 9.19 -7.80
N ARG A 5 -8.35 8.54 -8.76
CA ARG A 5 -8.45 7.08 -8.81
C ARG A 5 -7.06 6.48 -8.92
N LYS A 6 -6.70 5.58 -8.00
CA LYS A 6 -5.45 4.80 -8.05
C LYS A 6 -5.75 3.39 -8.55
N VAL A 7 -5.03 2.97 -9.59
CA VAL A 7 -5.06 1.61 -10.12
C VAL A 7 -3.65 1.03 -10.07
N LYS A 8 -3.53 -0.29 -9.94
CA LYS A 8 -2.24 -1.00 -9.95
C LYS A 8 -2.22 -1.99 -11.12
N PRO A 9 -1.88 -1.59 -12.35
CA PRO A 9 -1.95 -2.48 -13.51
C PRO A 9 -1.08 -3.73 -13.38
N PHE A 10 0.08 -3.62 -12.74
CA PHE A 10 1.07 -4.69 -12.65
C PHE A 10 0.90 -5.63 -11.46
N PHE A 11 -0.21 -5.55 -10.74
CA PHE A 11 -0.43 -6.31 -9.51
C PHE A 11 -0.41 -7.85 -9.67
N ARG A 12 -0.51 -8.36 -10.91
CA ARG A 12 -0.42 -9.79 -11.23
C ARG A 12 0.92 -10.21 -11.81
N PHE A 13 1.78 -9.27 -12.17
CA PHE A 13 3.11 -9.57 -12.70
C PHE A 13 4.12 -9.71 -11.58
N TYR A 14 5.06 -10.62 -11.80
CA TYR A 14 6.20 -10.81 -10.91
C TYR A 14 7.24 -9.72 -11.20
N GLU A 15 8.03 -9.38 -10.18
CA GLU A 15 9.16 -8.44 -10.32
C GLU A 15 10.14 -8.91 -11.39
N ARG A 16 10.44 -10.22 -11.43
CA ARG A 16 11.28 -10.85 -12.45
C ARG A 16 10.71 -10.69 -13.88
N GLU A 17 9.40 -10.81 -14.06
CA GLU A 17 8.75 -10.66 -15.36
C GLU A 17 8.79 -9.20 -15.84
N THR A 18 8.55 -8.27 -14.91
CA THR A 18 8.58 -6.83 -15.20
C THR A 18 9.99 -6.36 -15.56
N ALA A 19 11.00 -6.84 -14.82
CA ALA A 19 12.41 -6.57 -15.12
C ALA A 19 12.84 -7.18 -16.47
N ALA A 20 12.45 -8.42 -16.76
CA ALA A 20 12.72 -9.04 -18.05
C ALA A 20 12.09 -8.26 -19.21
N TYR A 21 10.85 -7.77 -19.05
CA TYR A 21 10.21 -6.92 -20.04
C TYR A 21 10.98 -5.62 -20.27
N ALA A 22 11.42 -4.93 -19.21
CA ALA A 22 12.21 -3.70 -19.34
C ALA A 22 13.50 -3.94 -20.13
N ILE A 23 14.24 -5.01 -19.80
CA ILE A 23 15.48 -5.39 -20.49
C ILE A 23 15.23 -5.70 -21.97
N LEU A 24 14.25 -6.56 -22.27
CA LEU A 24 13.93 -6.95 -23.65
C LEU A 24 13.44 -5.77 -24.51
N ARG A 25 12.86 -4.75 -23.88
CA ARG A 25 12.40 -3.54 -24.56
C ARG A 25 13.45 -2.42 -24.59
N GLY A 26 14.62 -2.63 -23.99
CA GLY A 26 15.66 -1.60 -23.89
C GLY A 26 15.19 -0.37 -23.09
N ILE A 27 14.32 -0.57 -22.11
CA ILE A 27 13.88 0.50 -21.21
C ILE A 27 14.96 0.67 -20.15
N ASP A 28 15.66 1.80 -20.20
CA ASP A 28 16.65 2.15 -19.19
C ASP A 28 15.96 2.53 -17.87
N TYR A 29 16.49 2.02 -16.76
CA TYR A 29 15.95 2.25 -15.42
C TYR A 29 17.05 2.25 -14.36
N ILE A 30 16.78 2.91 -13.23
CA ILE A 30 17.73 3.03 -12.12
C ILE A 30 17.88 1.67 -11.44
N TYR A 31 19.10 1.14 -11.41
CA TYR A 31 19.42 -0.12 -10.74
C TYR A 31 19.70 0.07 -9.25
N GLU A 32 20.13 1.28 -8.87
CA GLU A 32 20.45 1.63 -7.49
C GLU A 32 19.18 1.72 -6.63
N GLU A 33 19.19 0.96 -5.54
CA GLU A 33 18.16 1.06 -4.51
C GLU A 33 18.42 2.25 -3.59
N CYS A 34 17.36 2.79 -2.99
CA CYS A 34 17.47 3.87 -2.02
C CYS A 34 18.37 3.46 -0.83
N PRO A 35 19.38 4.26 -0.43
CA PRO A 35 20.24 3.94 0.70
C PRO A 35 19.47 3.70 2.01
N PHE A 36 18.34 4.40 2.20
CA PHE A 36 17.45 4.26 3.35
C PHE A 36 16.51 3.05 3.29
N ALA A 37 16.47 2.32 2.17
CA ALA A 37 15.67 1.09 2.03
C ALA A 37 16.40 -0.15 2.56
N ARG A 38 17.69 -0.05 2.90
CA ARG A 38 18.46 -1.16 3.48
C ARG A 38 17.81 -1.64 4.78
N GLY A 39 17.54 -2.94 4.86
CA GLY A 39 16.88 -3.54 6.02
C GLY A 39 15.35 -3.34 6.05
N ALA A 40 14.73 -2.82 4.99
CA ALA A 40 13.28 -2.73 4.93
C ALA A 40 12.62 -4.12 5.06
N THR A 41 11.59 -4.22 5.90
CA THR A 41 10.84 -5.46 6.13
C THR A 41 10.23 -6.03 4.86
N THR A 42 9.96 -5.18 3.87
CA THR A 42 9.47 -5.59 2.55
C THR A 42 10.49 -6.45 1.79
N ILE A 43 11.79 -6.21 1.94
CA ILE A 43 12.85 -7.03 1.33
C ILE A 43 12.82 -8.43 1.95
N PHE A 44 12.77 -8.51 3.29
CA PHE A 44 12.64 -9.77 4.01
C PHE A 44 11.39 -10.57 3.59
N TYR A 45 10.22 -9.91 3.50
CA TYR A 45 9.00 -10.60 3.05
C TYR A 45 9.09 -11.05 1.59
N LYS A 46 9.71 -10.26 0.71
CA LYS A 46 9.95 -10.67 -0.68
C LYS A 46 10.82 -11.93 -0.73
N GLU A 47 11.89 -12.01 0.04
CA GLU A 47 12.75 -13.19 0.10
C GLU A 47 11.98 -14.44 0.55
N LEU A 48 11.20 -14.33 1.62
CA LEU A 48 10.39 -15.43 2.13
C LEU A 48 9.38 -15.93 1.08
N LEU A 49 8.67 -14.99 0.44
CA LEU A 49 7.71 -15.32 -0.60
C LEU A 49 8.37 -15.89 -1.87
N ASN A 50 9.58 -15.46 -2.20
CA ASN A 50 10.35 -16.00 -3.32
C ASN A 50 10.80 -17.44 -3.06
N ARG A 51 11.27 -17.75 -1.85
CA ARG A 51 11.60 -19.13 -1.45
C ARG A 51 10.37 -20.04 -1.50
N LEU A 52 9.21 -19.53 -1.08
CA LEU A 52 7.95 -20.28 -1.19
C LEU A 52 7.57 -20.52 -2.65
N GLU A 53 7.70 -19.51 -3.51
CA GLU A 53 7.40 -19.60 -4.94
C GLU A 53 8.29 -20.63 -5.66
N GLU A 54 9.58 -20.69 -5.32
CA GLU A 54 10.53 -21.67 -5.88
C GLU A 54 10.10 -23.10 -5.57
N ARG A 55 9.60 -23.35 -4.35
CA ARG A 55 9.08 -24.66 -3.94
C ARG A 55 7.68 -24.93 -4.48
N SER A 56 6.86 -23.90 -4.66
CA SER A 56 5.44 -24.00 -5.02
C SER A 56 5.06 -22.89 -6.00
N ARG A 57 5.21 -23.20 -7.29
CA ARG A 57 4.94 -22.27 -8.38
C ARG A 57 3.49 -21.77 -8.32
N GLY A 58 3.31 -20.46 -8.41
CA GLY A 58 2.01 -19.78 -8.33
C GLY A 58 1.59 -19.39 -6.91
N ALA A 59 2.36 -19.71 -5.87
CA ALA A 59 2.00 -19.42 -4.48
C ALA A 59 1.73 -17.94 -4.22
N LYS A 60 2.58 -17.03 -4.74
CA LYS A 60 2.41 -15.57 -4.56
C LYS A 60 1.10 -15.08 -5.18
N LEU A 61 0.83 -15.46 -6.43
CA LEU A 61 -0.37 -15.04 -7.14
C LEU A 61 -1.63 -15.64 -6.51
N GLN A 62 -1.59 -16.93 -6.16
CA GLN A 62 -2.73 -17.60 -5.53
C GLN A 62 -3.04 -16.99 -4.16
N PHE A 63 -2.01 -16.71 -3.34
CA PHE A 63 -2.18 -16.04 -2.05
C PHE A 63 -2.89 -14.70 -2.21
N TYR A 64 -2.38 -13.85 -3.11
CA TYR A 64 -2.93 -12.52 -3.33
C TYR A 64 -4.36 -12.55 -3.87
N LEU A 65 -4.65 -13.38 -4.88
CA LEU A 65 -6.00 -13.49 -5.44
C LEU A 65 -6.98 -14.08 -4.44
N SER A 66 -6.56 -15.06 -3.63
CA SER A 66 -7.40 -15.64 -2.58
C SER A 66 -7.70 -14.60 -1.50
N PHE A 67 -6.72 -13.77 -1.12
CA PHE A 67 -6.93 -12.63 -0.23
C PHE A 67 -7.95 -11.63 -0.78
N LEU A 68 -7.85 -11.25 -2.06
CA LEU A 68 -8.81 -10.33 -2.68
C LEU A 68 -10.23 -10.92 -2.71
N ARG A 69 -10.38 -12.20 -3.09
CA ARG A 69 -11.68 -12.89 -3.07
C ARG A 69 -12.25 -12.99 -1.65
N ALA A 70 -11.40 -13.24 -0.66
CA ALA A 70 -11.82 -13.28 0.74
C ALA A 70 -12.32 -11.92 1.23
N ARG A 71 -11.67 -10.84 0.81
CA ARG A 71 -12.08 -9.47 1.10
C ARG A 71 -13.42 -9.14 0.45
N GLU A 72 -13.60 -9.45 -0.83
CA GLU A 72 -14.86 -9.25 -1.55
C GLU A 72 -16.03 -10.02 -0.92
N LYS A 73 -15.75 -11.22 -0.37
CA LYS A 73 -16.74 -12.04 0.36
C LYS A 73 -16.98 -11.57 1.80
N GLY A 74 -16.33 -10.49 2.25
CA GLY A 74 -16.45 -9.98 3.61
C GLY A 74 -15.91 -10.91 4.69
N LEU A 75 -15.03 -11.86 4.35
CA LEU A 75 -14.51 -12.85 5.32
C LEU A 75 -13.71 -12.19 6.45
N PHE A 76 -13.02 -11.09 6.16
CA PHE A 76 -12.28 -10.33 7.17
C PHE A 76 -13.19 -9.56 8.14
N LEU A 77 -14.38 -9.15 7.70
CA LEU A 77 -15.41 -8.58 8.58
C LEU A 77 -16.01 -9.64 9.52
N ARG A 78 -16.15 -10.88 9.03
CA ARG A 78 -16.77 -11.99 9.77
C ARG A 78 -15.85 -12.67 10.79
N MET A 79 -14.53 -12.51 10.69
CA MET A 79 -13.56 -13.12 11.61
C MET A 79 -13.27 -12.28 12.87
N LEU A 80 -13.87 -11.09 12.98
CA LEU A 80 -13.70 -10.20 14.13
C LEU A 80 -14.53 -10.78 15.29
N LYS A 81 -13.85 -11.36 16.28
CA LYS A 81 -14.47 -12.04 17.42
C LYS A 81 -15.03 -11.06 18.47
N HIS A 82 -14.65 -9.78 18.42
CA HIS A 82 -15.15 -8.75 19.33
C HIS A 82 -16.02 -7.72 18.58
N PRO A 83 -17.18 -7.32 19.15
CA PRO A 83 -18.07 -6.30 18.57
C PRO A 83 -17.36 -4.97 18.26
N GLN A 84 -16.40 -4.59 19.11
CA GLN A 84 -15.59 -3.39 19.00
C GLN A 84 -14.51 -3.43 17.90
N ASP A 85 -14.16 -4.62 17.42
CA ASP A 85 -13.30 -4.78 16.24
C ASP A 85 -14.14 -4.76 14.95
N ALA A 86 -15.40 -5.21 15.01
CA ALA A 86 -16.35 -5.13 13.90
C ALA A 86 -16.74 -3.68 13.56
N GLU A 87 -16.97 -2.83 14.56
CA GLU A 87 -17.24 -1.38 14.37
C GLU A 87 -16.08 -0.63 13.69
N ARG A 88 -14.83 -1.04 13.93
CA ARG A 88 -13.63 -0.42 13.30
C ARG A 88 -13.46 -0.77 11.82
N ILE A 89 -14.10 -1.83 11.34
CA ILE A 89 -13.98 -2.28 9.94
C ILE A 89 -15.28 -2.04 9.16
N SER A 90 -16.47 -2.11 9.78
CA SER A 90 -17.71 -1.59 9.17
C SER A 90 -17.62 -0.10 8.85
N SER A 91 -16.87 0.66 9.65
CA SER A 91 -16.57 2.08 9.42
C SER A 91 -15.60 2.39 8.26
N VAL A 92 -15.01 1.37 7.60
CA VAL A 92 -14.15 1.58 6.43
C VAL A 92 -14.97 1.80 5.15
N ASP A 93 -16.20 1.27 5.09
CA ASP A 93 -17.17 1.54 4.02
C ASP A 93 -18.31 2.45 4.50
N GLU A 94 -18.63 2.46 5.80
CA GLU A 94 -19.60 3.37 6.43
C GLU A 94 -18.89 4.48 7.22
N GLY A 95 -18.57 5.59 6.55
CA GLY A 95 -18.50 6.89 7.24
C GLY A 95 -17.18 7.31 7.88
N LEU A 96 -16.02 6.95 7.32
CA LEU A 96 -14.81 7.74 7.58
C LEU A 96 -14.99 9.14 6.98
N GLU A 97 -15.44 10.08 7.82
CA GLU A 97 -15.60 11.49 7.43
C GLU A 97 -14.24 12.10 7.10
N LEU A 98 -14.07 12.50 5.84
CA LEU A 98 -12.90 13.20 5.36
C LEU A 98 -13.19 14.71 5.40
N GLY A 99 -12.47 15.44 6.24
CA GLY A 99 -12.41 16.89 6.22
C GLY A 99 -11.46 17.42 5.14
N GLU A 100 -11.44 18.73 4.96
CA GLU A 100 -10.49 19.42 4.08
C GLU A 100 -9.34 20.03 4.90
N CYS A 101 -8.11 19.85 4.44
CA CYS A 101 -6.95 20.48 5.05
C CYS A 101 -7.02 22.01 4.97
N GLU A 102 -6.89 22.71 6.09
CA GLU A 102 -6.93 24.19 6.13
C GLU A 102 -5.83 24.88 5.31
N ARG A 103 -4.67 24.23 5.09
CA ARG A 103 -3.54 24.81 4.33
C ARG A 103 -3.61 24.51 2.83
N CYS A 104 -3.98 23.28 2.44
CA CYS A 104 -3.87 22.82 1.05
C CYS A 104 -5.18 22.33 0.44
N GLY A 105 -6.27 22.27 1.21
CA GLY A 105 -7.58 21.78 0.77
C GLY A 105 -7.64 20.28 0.47
N LEU A 106 -6.56 19.52 0.58
CA LEU A 106 -6.60 18.09 0.29
C LEU A 106 -7.36 17.31 1.39
N PRO A 107 -8.02 16.18 1.04
CA PRO A 107 -8.77 15.38 2.01
C PRO A 107 -7.90 14.87 3.16
N THR A 108 -8.43 14.91 4.38
CA THR A 108 -7.74 14.44 5.58
C THR A 108 -8.70 13.96 6.65
N THR A 109 -8.27 13.00 7.47
CA THR A 109 -9.01 12.52 8.65
C THR A 109 -8.68 13.30 9.92
N ALA A 110 -7.71 14.22 9.87
CA ALA A 110 -7.31 15.01 11.03
C ALA A 110 -8.05 16.35 11.07
N PRO A 111 -8.35 16.87 12.27
CA PRO A 111 -8.80 18.25 12.39
C PRO A 111 -7.67 19.21 11.95
N GLY A 112 -8.00 20.17 11.07
CA GLY A 112 -7.09 21.21 10.61
C GLY A 112 -6.12 20.79 9.50
N LEU A 113 -4.82 20.64 9.84
CA LEU A 113 -3.77 20.37 8.84
C LEU A 113 -3.65 18.88 8.52
N CYS A 114 -3.50 18.52 7.24
CA CYS A 114 -3.21 17.15 6.83
C CYS A 114 -1.81 16.69 7.26
N ALA A 115 -1.57 15.36 7.26
CA ALA A 115 -0.31 14.78 7.70
C ALA A 115 0.92 15.36 6.95
N PHE A 116 0.78 15.61 5.65
CA PHE A 116 1.83 16.24 4.85
C PHE A 116 2.12 17.68 5.30
N CYS A 117 1.08 18.52 5.44
CA CYS A 117 1.25 19.92 5.86
C CYS A 117 1.79 20.05 7.28
N ARG A 118 1.43 19.13 8.20
CA ARG A 118 1.99 19.10 9.56
C ARG A 118 3.48 18.79 9.54
N LEU A 119 3.90 17.79 8.77
CA LEU A 119 5.31 17.42 8.64
C LEU A 119 6.14 18.60 8.13
N TRP A 120 5.69 19.25 7.06
CA TRP A 120 6.40 20.41 6.49
C TRP A 120 6.47 21.60 7.42
N LYS A 121 5.41 21.88 8.19
CA LYS A 121 5.43 22.96 9.18
C LYS A 121 6.54 22.76 10.24
N VAL A 122 6.78 21.52 10.67
CA VAL A 122 7.85 21.19 11.63
C VAL A 122 9.21 21.36 10.96
N ALA A 123 9.39 20.81 9.76
CA ALA A 123 10.65 20.94 9.02
C ALA A 123 11.02 22.41 8.73
N GLU A 124 10.05 23.26 8.37
CA GLU A 124 10.24 24.69 8.16
C GLU A 124 10.68 25.44 9.44
N ALA A 125 10.29 24.93 10.62
CA ALA A 125 10.65 25.51 11.91
C ALA A 125 12.04 25.08 12.41
N GLU A 126 12.52 23.88 12.04
CA GLU A 126 13.84 23.36 12.41
C GLU A 126 14.98 23.93 11.56
N VAL A 127 14.68 24.44 10.37
CA VAL A 127 15.66 25.04 9.44
C VAL A 127 15.89 26.54 9.74
N ARG A 128 15.05 27.15 10.59
CA ARG A 128 15.19 28.54 11.05
C ARG A 128 15.90 28.63 12.39
#